data_AF-A0A1J5IZC0-F1
#
_entry.id   AF-A0A1J5IZC0-F1
#
_cell.length_a   1.000
_cell.length_b   1.000
_cell.length_c   1.000
_cell.angle_alpha   90.00
_cell.angle_beta   90.00
_cell.angle_gamma   90.00
#
_symmetry.space_group_name_H-M   'P 1'
#
loop_
_entity.id
_entity.type
_entity.pdbx_description
1 polymer ?
#
loop_
_entity_poly.entity_id
_entity_poly.type
_entity_poly.pdbx_seq_one_letter_code
_entity_poly.pdbx_strand_id
1 'polypeptide(L)'
;MKKQLVISVFAAILSAVATQGNAETYSAQHEQVKKLFQSNEEKSAKDATWTARNIFKVGVIDNGSRMDGYADYVCMVLNDYGFMNRH
;
A
#
# COMPACT_ATOMS: atom_id res chain seq x y z
N MET A 1 63.04 -0.38 -1.89
CA MET A 1 61.90 -1.28 -2.13
C MET A 1 61.33 -1.72 -0.79
N LYS A 2 60.11 -1.29 -0.46
CA LYS A 2 59.18 -1.91 0.50
C LYS A 2 57.81 -1.28 0.23
N LYS A 3 57.07 -1.95 -0.65
CA LYS A 3 55.69 -1.63 -1.02
C LYS A 3 54.77 -2.15 0.08
N GLN A 4 53.58 -1.57 0.15
CA GLN A 4 52.44 -1.97 0.97
C GLN A 4 52.60 -1.61 2.44
N LEU A 5 51.80 -0.66 2.91
CA LEU A 5 50.75 -0.89 3.92
C LEU A 5 50.22 0.44 4.46
N VAL A 6 49.73 1.33 3.60
CA VAL A 6 48.92 2.48 4.05
C VAL A 6 47.69 2.60 3.15
N ILE A 7 46.96 1.49 3.02
CA ILE A 7 45.62 1.44 2.42
C ILE A 7 44.68 0.97 3.52
N SER A 8 44.34 1.83 4.48
CA SER A 8 43.43 1.45 5.58
C SER A 8 42.66 2.60 6.25
N VAL A 9 42.55 3.80 5.67
CA VAL A 9 41.80 4.88 6.33
C VAL A 9 40.88 5.67 5.39
N PHE A 10 40.34 5.04 4.34
CA PHE A 10 39.33 5.65 3.46
C PHE A 10 38.08 4.78 3.26
N ALA A 11 37.76 3.94 4.25
CA ALA A 11 36.56 3.09 4.26
C ALA A 11 35.66 3.37 5.48
N ALA A 12 35.56 4.63 5.88
CA ALA A 12 34.60 5.06 6.89
C ALA A 12 33.86 6.28 6.33
N ILE A 13 32.55 6.32 6.54
CA ILE A 13 31.57 7.31 6.02
C ILE A 13 30.91 6.86 4.72
N LEU A 14 30.29 5.67 4.74
CA LEU A 14 29.02 5.50 4.05
C LEU A 14 27.94 5.56 5.13
N SER A 15 27.54 6.79 5.49
CA SER A 15 26.44 7.04 6.42
C SER A 15 25.18 6.41 5.84
N ALA A 16 24.80 5.26 6.40
CA ALA A 16 23.50 4.68 6.18
C ALA A 16 22.46 5.66 6.73
N VAL A 17 21.95 6.54 5.87
CA VAL A 17 20.71 7.26 6.14
C VAL A 17 19.62 6.21 6.05
N ALA A 18 19.39 5.49 7.14
CA ALA A 18 18.21 4.66 7.29
C ALA A 18 17.02 5.62 7.28
N THR A 19 16.41 5.81 6.11
CA THR A 19 15.10 6.43 6.02
C THR A 19 14.17 5.55 6.85
N GLN A 20 13.81 6.04 8.03
CA GLN A 20 12.75 5.46 8.85
C GLN A 20 11.45 5.68 8.09
N GLY A 21 11.13 4.75 7.17
CA GLY A 21 9.79 4.64 6.64
C GLY A 21 8.88 4.27 7.80
N ASN A 22 8.03 5.20 8.23
CA ASN A 22 6.95 4.88 9.15
C ASN A 22 6.04 3.88 8.42
N ALA A 23 6.13 2.60 8.79
CA ALA A 23 5.14 1.62 8.39
C ALA A 23 3.84 1.99 9.09
N GLU A 24 2.91 2.60 8.35
CA GLU A 24 1.54 2.79 8.81
C GLU A 24 1.02 1.44 9.30
N THR A 25 0.71 1.33 10.60
CA THR A 25 0.20 0.09 11.18
C THR A 25 -1.28 0.02 10.84
N TYR A 26 -1.60 -0.70 9.77
CA TYR A 26 -2.97 -0.95 9.34
C TYR A 26 -3.69 -1.91 10.32
N SER A 27 -4.98 -1.68 10.52
CA SER A 27 -5.81 -2.52 11.40
C SER A 27 -6.20 -3.84 10.72
N ALA A 28 -6.73 -4.79 11.49
CA ALA A 28 -7.26 -6.04 10.93
C ALA A 28 -8.33 -5.80 9.84
N GLN A 29 -9.17 -4.77 10.00
CA GLN A 29 -10.18 -4.39 9.02
C GLN A 29 -9.56 -3.94 7.68
N HIS A 30 -8.42 -3.25 7.70
CA HIS A 30 -7.74 -2.84 6.47
C HIS A 30 -7.29 -4.07 5.68
N GLU A 31 -6.74 -5.06 6.37
CA GLU A 31 -6.32 -6.33 5.74
C GLU A 31 -7.51 -7.15 5.24
N GLN A 32 -8.64 -7.14 5.96
CA GLN A 32 -9.86 -7.82 5.49
C GLN A 32 -10.38 -7.21 4.19
N VAL A 33 -10.51 -5.88 4.13
CA VAL A 33 -10.94 -5.17 2.91
C VAL A 33 -9.95 -5.41 1.77
N LYS A 34 -8.65 -5.28 2.02
CA LYS A 34 -7.63 -5.54 1.01
C LYS A 34 -7.73 -6.96 0.46
N LYS A 35 -7.87 -7.97 1.34
CA LYS A 35 -8.03 -9.37 0.92
C LYS A 35 -9.27 -9.58 0.08
N LEU A 36 -10.41 -8.98 0.43
CA LEU A 36 -11.63 -9.08 -0.36
C LEU A 36 -11.40 -8.61 -1.79
N PHE A 37 -10.88 -7.39 -1.97
CA PHE A 37 -10.65 -6.80 -3.29
C PHE A 37 -9.42 -7.36 -4.05
N GLN A 38 -8.55 -8.13 -3.39
CA GLN A 38 -7.48 -8.89 -4.05
C GLN A 38 -7.84 -10.36 -4.27
N SER A 39 -9.00 -10.81 -3.77
CA SER A 39 -9.47 -12.19 -3.93
C SER A 39 -10.19 -12.37 -5.27
N ASN A 40 -10.56 -13.62 -5.56
CA ASN A 40 -11.43 -13.94 -6.70
C ASN A 40 -12.93 -13.69 -6.43
N GLU A 41 -13.30 -13.22 -5.23
CA GLU A 41 -14.68 -12.85 -4.88
C GLU A 41 -15.09 -11.56 -5.60
N GLU A 42 -14.17 -10.58 -5.65
CA GLU A 42 -14.36 -9.30 -6.33
C GLU A 42 -13.88 -9.32 -7.79
N LYS A 43 -14.67 -9.90 -8.68
CA LYS A 43 -14.29 -10.13 -10.08
C LYS A 43 -13.97 -8.87 -10.89
N SER A 44 -14.51 -7.73 -10.48
CA SER A 44 -14.25 -6.44 -11.12
C SER A 44 -12.91 -5.84 -10.70
N ALA A 45 -12.41 -6.19 -9.50
CA ALA A 45 -11.14 -5.68 -9.01
C ALA A 45 -9.96 -6.45 -9.64
N LYS A 46 -8.95 -5.71 -10.06
CA LYS A 46 -7.66 -6.26 -10.51
C LYS A 46 -6.61 -6.21 -9.42
N ASP A 47 -6.60 -5.14 -8.65
CA ASP A 47 -5.74 -4.94 -7.49
C ASP A 47 -6.38 -3.92 -6.56
N ALA A 48 -5.97 -3.91 -5.29
CA ALA A 48 -6.37 -2.91 -4.34
C ALA A 48 -5.31 -2.66 -3.28
N THR A 49 -5.20 -1.41 -2.83
CA THR A 49 -4.20 -1.04 -1.83
C THR A 49 -4.64 0.15 -0.99
N TRP A 50 -4.18 0.17 0.26
CA TRP A 50 -4.29 1.32 1.15
C TRP A 50 -3.12 2.25 0.92
N THR A 51 -3.41 3.50 0.59
CA THR A 51 -2.39 4.56 0.41
C THR A 51 -2.32 5.52 1.59
N ALA A 52 -3.33 5.48 2.46
CA ALA A 52 -3.37 6.11 3.78
C ALA A 52 -4.44 5.40 4.62
N ARG A 53 -4.53 5.70 5.92
CA ARG A 53 -5.53 5.15 6.87
C ARG A 53 -6.99 5.25 6.40
N ASN A 54 -7.31 6.21 5.54
CA ASN A 54 -8.66 6.46 5.04
C ASN A 54 -8.71 6.64 3.52
N ILE A 55 -7.67 6.20 2.79
CA ILE A 55 -7.62 6.27 1.34
C ILE A 55 -7.32 4.89 0.78
N PHE A 56 -8.39 4.22 0.35
CA PHE A 56 -8.35 2.92 -0.32
C PHE A 56 -8.47 3.11 -1.84
N LYS A 57 -7.58 2.48 -2.59
CA LYS A 57 -7.57 2.50 -4.05
C LYS A 57 -7.88 1.12 -4.58
N VAL A 58 -8.80 1.04 -5.55
CA VAL A 58 -9.14 -0.18 -6.28
C VAL A 58 -8.83 0.05 -7.75
N GLY A 59 -7.95 -0.77 -8.30
CA GLY A 59 -7.65 -0.83 -9.73
C GLY A 59 -8.63 -1.78 -10.42
N VAL A 60 -9.26 -1.31 -11.49
CA VAL A 60 -10.24 -2.07 -12.29
C VAL A 60 -9.75 -2.14 -13.73
N ILE A 61 -9.99 -3.25 -14.42
CA ILE A 61 -9.74 -3.34 -15.86
C ILE A 61 -10.88 -2.62 -16.57
N ASP A 62 -10.54 -1.57 -17.32
CA ASP A 62 -11.52 -0.88 -18.15
C ASP A 62 -12.03 -1.81 -19.26
N ASN A 63 -13.35 -2.01 -19.27
CA ASN A 63 -14.08 -2.80 -20.25
C ASN A 63 -15.16 -1.98 -20.98
N GLY A 64 -15.13 -0.64 -20.85
CA GLY A 64 -16.11 0.28 -21.43
C GLY A 64 -17.41 0.41 -20.63
N SER A 65 -17.56 -0.27 -19.49
CA SER A 65 -18.70 -0.06 -18.59
C SER A 65 -18.52 1.19 -17.72
N ARG A 66 -19.63 1.76 -17.25
CA ARG A 66 -19.61 2.89 -16.32
C ARG A 66 -19.16 2.41 -14.94
N MET A 67 -18.14 3.06 -14.38
CA MET A 67 -17.54 2.67 -13.09
C MET A 67 -18.18 3.37 -11.88
N ASP A 68 -19.08 4.34 -12.10
CA ASP A 68 -19.72 5.11 -11.02
C ASP A 68 -20.39 4.17 -9.99
N GLY A 69 -21.20 3.22 -10.47
CA GLY A 69 -21.86 2.25 -9.58
C GLY A 69 -20.90 1.28 -8.89
N TYR A 70 -19.73 1.00 -9.49
CA TYR A 70 -18.71 0.20 -8.83
C TYR A 70 -18.01 0.99 -7.72
N ALA A 71 -17.77 2.29 -7.93
CA ALA A 71 -17.24 3.17 -6.89
C ALA A 71 -18.22 3.26 -5.70
N ASP A 72 -19.52 3.40 -5.96
CA ASP A 72 -20.56 3.39 -4.91
C ASP A 72 -20.55 2.06 -4.12
N TYR A 73 -20.44 0.92 -4.82
CA TYR A 73 -20.30 -0.38 -4.19
C TYR A 73 -19.06 -0.47 -3.27
N VAL A 74 -17.89 -0.02 -3.74
CA VAL A 74 -16.67 0.01 -2.93
C VAL A 74 -16.89 0.85 -1.67
N CYS A 75 -17.56 2.00 -1.78
CA CYS A 75 -17.90 2.84 -0.63
C CYS A 75 -18.84 2.13 0.36
N MET A 76 -19.84 1.38 -0.12
CA MET A 76 -20.73 0.58 0.74
C MET A 76 -19.96 -0.49 1.51
N VAL A 77 -19.09 -1.25 0.82
CA VAL A 77 -18.24 -2.26 1.48
C VAL A 77 -17.35 -1.61 2.53
N LEU A 78 -16.66 -0.51 2.20
CA LEU A 78 -15.84 0.23 3.17
C LEU A 78 -16.65 0.66 4.41
N ASN A 79 -17.91 1.07 4.22
CA ASN A 79 -18.80 1.41 5.32
C ASN A 79 -19.13 0.18 6.20
N ASP A 80 -19.39 -0.99 5.62
CA ASP A 80 -19.66 -2.23 6.37
C ASP A 80 -18.47 -2.67 7.23
N TYR A 81 -17.24 -2.35 6.79
CA TYR A 81 -16.01 -2.55 7.55
C TYR A 81 -15.65 -1.39 8.50
N GLY A 82 -16.48 -0.33 8.56
CA GLY A 82 -16.34 0.78 9.51
C GLY A 82 -15.41 1.92 9.07
N PHE A 83 -15.13 2.06 7.77
CA PHE A 83 -14.22 3.09 7.24
C PHE A 83 -14.88 4.40 6.82
N MET A 84 -16.22 4.46 6.77
CA MET A 84 -16.96 5.68 6.49
C MET A 84 -17.36 6.36 7.80
N ASN A 85 -16.89 7.58 8.01
CA ASN A 85 -17.34 8.42 9.12
C ASN A 85 -18.83 8.74 8.94
N ARG A 86 -19.66 8.39 9.92
CA ARG A 86 -20.94 9.07 10.11
C ARG A 86 -20.60 10.50 10.53
N HIS A 87 -20.94 11.47 9.67
CA HIS A 87 -20.91 12.89 10.00
C HIS A 87 -21.73 13.18 11.26
#